data_AF-A0A6V7K997-F1
#
_entry.id   AF-A0A6V7K997-F1
#
_cell.length_a   1.000
_cell.length_b   1.000
_cell.length_c   1.000
_cell.angle_alpha   90.00
_cell.angle_beta   90.00
_cell.angle_gamma   90.00
#
_symmetry.space_group_name_H-M   'P 1'
#
loop_
_entity.id
_entity.type
_entity.pdbx_description
1 polymer ?
#
loop_
_entity_poly.entity_id
_entity_poly.type
_entity_poly.pdbx_seq_one_letter_code
_entity_poly.pdbx_strand_id
1 'polypeptide(L)' 'KCPGEYHPWTSWTPCSSTCGSGFKQRSRIRIEGSSNEPLHCTQETVSCIANIRSCDITKSEAE' A
#
# COMPACT_ATOMS: atom_id res chain seq x y z
N LYS A 1 -16.89 2.26 -10.21
CA LYS A 1 -16.03 1.37 -11.03
C LYS A 1 -15.49 2.20 -12.17
N CYS A 2 -14.20 2.52 -12.17
CA CYS A 2 -13.63 3.39 -13.20
C CYS A 2 -13.64 2.66 -14.56
N PRO A 3 -14.20 3.26 -15.64
CA PRO A 3 -14.11 2.71 -16.99
C PRO A 3 -12.65 2.77 -17.51
N GLY A 4 -12.26 2.14 -18.62
CA GLY A 4 -10.92 2.33 -19.24
C GLY A 4 -9.82 1.29 -18.91
N GLU A 5 -8.69 1.42 -19.60
CA GLU A 5 -7.55 0.48 -19.54
C GLU A 5 -6.59 0.85 -18.39
N TYR A 6 -6.15 -0.17 -17.66
CA TYR A 6 -5.30 0.01 -16.48
C TYR A 6 -3.86 -0.35 -16.80
N HIS A 7 -2.92 0.50 -16.41
CA HIS A 7 -1.53 0.10 -16.36
C HIS A 7 -1.32 -0.99 -15.29
N PRO A 8 -0.23 -1.77 -15.41
CA PRO A 8 0.17 -2.69 -14.35
C PRO A 8 0.27 -1.95 -13.00
N TRP A 9 -0.08 -2.66 -11.93
CA TRP A 9 0.08 -2.15 -10.59
C TRP A 9 1.54 -1.85 -10.28
N THR A 10 1.78 -0.74 -9.58
CA THR A 10 3.07 -0.53 -8.94
C THR A 10 3.29 -1.57 -7.84
N SER A 11 4.55 -1.75 -7.47
CA SER A 11 4.91 -2.54 -6.30
C SER A 11 4.25 -1.97 -5.05
N TRP A 12 3.90 -2.85 -4.13
CA TRP A 12 3.41 -2.44 -2.82
C TRP A 12 4.45 -1.57 -2.10
N THR A 13 3.98 -0.50 -1.46
CA THR A 13 4.79 0.24 -0.50
C THR A 13 5.18 -0.69 0.66
N PRO A 14 6.28 -0.39 1.36
CA PRO A 14 6.55 -1.04 2.64
C PRO A 14 5.35 -0.92 3.58
N CYS A 15 5.22 -1.89 4.49
CA CYS A 15 4.19 -1.84 5.52
C CYS A 15 4.39 -0.57 6.35
N SER A 16 3.31 0.20 6.55
CA SER A 16 3.35 1.46 7.30
C SER A 16 3.85 1.29 8.73
N SER A 17 3.67 0.09 9.30
CA SER A 17 4.19 -0.27 10.61
C SER A 17 5.43 -1.14 10.44
N THR A 18 6.43 -0.94 11.30
CA THR A 18 7.58 -1.84 11.45
C THR A 18 7.27 -3.01 12.39
N CYS A 19 6.19 -2.90 13.17
CA CYS A 19 5.70 -3.90 14.10
C CYS A 19 4.19 -4.11 14.05
N GLY A 20 3.73 -5.30 14.42
CA GLY A 20 2.32 -5.68 14.48
C GLY A 20 1.60 -5.58 13.14
N SER A 21 0.33 -5.18 13.19
CA SER A 21 -0.49 -4.90 12.01
C SER A 21 -0.21 -3.49 11.48
N GLY A 22 -0.07 -3.39 10.16
CA GLY A 22 -0.01 -2.13 9.44
C GLY A 22 -0.79 -2.21 8.14
N PHE A 23 -0.53 -1.23 7.27
CA PHE A 23 -1.14 -1.15 5.95
C PHE A 23 -0.06 -0.92 4.90
N LYS A 24 -0.27 -1.51 3.73
CA LYS A 24 0.54 -1.24 2.54
C LYS A 24 -0.38 -0.75 1.43
N GLN A 25 0.16 0.14 0.61
CA GLN A 25 -0.56 0.78 -0.46
C GLN A 25 0.10 0.45 -1.79
N ARG A 26 -0.69 0.38 -2.85
CA ARG A 26 -0.20 0.40 -4.22
C ARG A 26 -1.10 1.28 -5.05
N SER A 27 -0.52 1.89 -6.06
CA SER A 27 -1.28 2.68 -7.04
C SER A 27 -1.05 2.11 -8.43
N ARG A 28 -2.02 2.30 -9.31
CA ARG A 28 -1.82 2.12 -10.75
C ARG A 28 -2.32 3.34 -11.46
N ILE A 29 -1.67 3.65 -12.58
CA ILE A 29 -2.07 4.76 -13.43
C ILE A 29 -3.16 4.25 -14.38
N ARG A 30 -4.16 5.09 -14.58
CA ARG A 30 -5.12 4.94 -15.66
C ARG A 30 -4.85 6.04 -16.67
N ILE A 31 -4.68 5.66 -17.94
CA ILE A 31 -4.69 6.62 -19.04
C ILE A 31 -6.12 6.66 -19.55
N GLU A 32 -6.78 7.80 -19.39
CA GLU A 32 -8.06 8.02 -20.05
C GLU A 32 -7.76 8.40 -21.51
N GLY A 33 -8.35 7.67 -22.47
CA GLY A 33 -8.05 7.88 -23.89
C GLY A 33 -8.32 9.30 -24.41
N SER A 34 -9.01 10.15 -23.64
CA SER A 34 -9.32 11.54 -24.00
C SER A 34 -8.43 12.58 -23.32
N SER A 35 -7.90 12.28 -22.13
CA SER A 35 -6.96 13.13 -21.44
C SER A 35 -5.77 12.28 -21.06
N ASN A 36 -4.61 12.55 -21.66
CA ASN A 36 -3.32 11.94 -21.29
C ASN A 36 -2.87 12.36 -19.86
N GLU A 37 -3.82 12.61 -18.96
CA GLU A 37 -3.59 12.91 -17.56
C GLU A 37 -3.61 11.59 -16.76
N PRO A 38 -2.57 11.33 -15.94
CA PRO A 38 -2.55 10.16 -15.09
C PRO A 38 -3.62 10.29 -14.00
N LEU A 39 -4.69 9.49 -14.10
CA LEU A 39 -5.77 9.54 -13.12
C LEU A 39 -5.45 8.62 -11.93
N HIS A 40 -5.23 9.21 -10.74
CA HIS A 40 -4.95 8.49 -9.48
C HIS A 40 -6.23 7.88 -8.85
N CYS A 41 -7.18 7.42 -9.65
CA CYS A 41 -8.44 6.83 -9.16
C CYS A 41 -8.31 5.37 -8.70
N THR A 42 -7.12 4.78 -8.80
CA THR A 42 -6.87 3.39 -8.43
C THR A 42 -5.71 3.27 -7.46
N GLN A 43 -6.00 3.58 -6.20
CA GLN A 43 -5.20 3.14 -5.07
C GLN A 43 -5.82 1.89 -4.44
N GLU A 44 -4.99 0.97 -3.99
CA GLU A 44 -5.40 -0.17 -3.18
C GLU A 44 -4.65 -0.13 -1.86
N THR A 45 -5.39 -0.26 -0.77
CA THR A 45 -4.84 -0.35 0.60
C THR A 45 -5.22 -1.70 1.16
N VAL A 46 -4.23 -2.47 1.60
CA VAL A 46 -4.46 -3.77 2.26
C VAL A 46 -3.74 -3.83 3.59
N SER A 47 -4.24 -4.66 4.49
CA SER A 47 -3.57 -4.98 5.73
C SER A 47 -2.29 -5.78 5.47
N CYS A 48 -1.25 -5.49 6.25
CA CYS A 48 0.00 -6.24 6.29
C CYS A 48 0.38 -6.52 7.74
N ILE A 49 1.10 -7.60 7.96
CA ILE A 49 1.82 -7.84 9.21
C ILE A 49 3.26 -7.44 8.97
N ALA A 50 3.78 -6.56 9.81
CA ALA A 50 5.15 -6.10 9.73
C ALA A 50 6.14 -7.21 10.11
N ASN A 51 7.44 -6.98 9.84
CA ASN A 51 8.48 -7.96 10.17
C ASN A 51 8.50 -8.30 11.68
N ILE A 52 8.24 -7.31 12.52
CA ILE A 52 8.09 -7.53 13.95
C ILE A 52 6.62 -7.91 14.21
N ARG A 53 6.37 -9.10 14.77
CA ARG A 53 5.00 -9.64 14.91
C ARG A 53 4.10 -8.85 15.84
N SER A 54 4.66 -8.09 16.78
CA SER A 54 3.93 -7.27 17.75
C SER A 54 4.64 -5.96 17.97
N CYS A 55 3.90 -4.85 18.10
CA CYS A 55 4.43 -3.58 18.60
C CYS A 55 4.51 -3.54 20.13
N ASP A 56 4.25 -4.66 20.79
CA ASP A 56 4.49 -4.81 22.21
C ASP A 56 6.01 -4.89 22.43
N ILE A 57 6.66 -3.73 22.40
CA ILE A 57 7.97 -3.55 23.02
C ILE A 57 7.70 -3.56 24.52
N THR A 58 7.33 -4.73 25.06
CA THR A 58 7.39 -4.94 26.49
C THR A 58 8.82 -4.67 26.90
N LYS A 59 9.00 -3.93 27.99
CA LYS A 59 10.27 -3.59 28.66
C LYS A 59 11.18 -4.80 28.99
N SER A 60 10.90 -5.98 28.46
CA SER A 60 11.56 -7.25 28.74
C SER A 60 12.73 -7.57 27.81
N GLU A 61 12.95 -6.79 26.73
CA GLU A 61 14.20 -6.82 25.94
C GLU A 61 15.07 -5.59 26.23
N ALA A 62 15.18 -5.22 27.51
CA ALA A 62 16.07 -4.17 28.01
C ALA A 62 16.85 -4.61 29.26
N GLU A 63 17.08 -5.92 29.42
CA GLU A 63 18.08 -6.45 30.37
C GLU A 63 19.40 -6.78 29.65
#